data_AF-A0A3E0UJQ7-F1
#
_entry.id   AF-A0A3E0UJQ7-F1
#
_cell.length_a   1.000
_cell.length_b   1.000
_cell.length_c   1.000
_cell.angle_alpha   90.00
_cell.angle_beta   90.00
_cell.angle_gamma   90.00
#
_symmetry.space_group_name_H-M   'P 1'
#
loop_
_entity.id
_entity.type
_entity.pdbx_description
1 polymer ?
#
loop_
_entity_poly.entity_id
_entity_poly.type
_entity_poly.pdbx_seq_one_letter_code
_entity_poly.pdbx_strand_id
1 'polypeptide(L)'
;MFFALVVIAIFVAVSVYFYFRSERLQHDLVQQKRDTAQTRKSHKQLADTVASIGAKQQEFFTFRYNKVKEEAERKSPAILSDVKRISPLVTNYAAIFNACAGGKEQLKPTAQTYFENHKPGAYKDFLTYISGREKHVARMWSSNNLSGFMSLMESLLTEQQQALAKIKLVKKEEAPEENIEFHKFN
;
A
#
# COMPACT_ATOMS: atom_id res chain seq x y z
N MET A 1 -13.36 64.70 45.11
CA MET A 1 -12.43 63.81 45.85
C MET A 1 -12.94 62.37 45.88
N PHE A 2 -14.13 62.08 46.42
CA PHE A 2 -14.69 60.71 46.49
C PHE A 2 -14.88 60.02 45.11
N PHE A 3 -15.43 60.72 44.12
CA PHE A 3 -15.64 60.18 42.77
C PHE A 3 -14.33 59.71 42.10
N ALA A 4 -13.24 60.47 42.26
CA ALA A 4 -11.93 60.11 41.71
C ALA A 4 -11.37 58.83 42.36
N LEU A 5 -11.58 58.64 43.66
CA LEU A 5 -11.16 57.41 44.37
C LEU A 5 -11.90 56.17 43.87
N VAL A 6 -13.20 56.29 43.58
CA VAL A 6 -14.01 55.18 43.03
C VAL A 6 -13.51 54.78 41.64
N VAL A 7 -13.22 55.75 40.76
CA VAL A 7 -12.69 55.47 39.42
C VAL A 7 -11.33 54.77 39.48
N ILE A 8 -10.44 55.21 40.39
CA ILE A 8 -9.13 54.57 40.60
C ILE A 8 -9.30 53.14 41.12
N ALA A 9 -10.20 52.91 42.08
CA ALA A 9 -10.44 51.58 42.64
C ALA A 9 -10.93 50.59 41.56
N ILE A 10 -11.86 51.01 40.70
CA ILE A 10 -12.34 50.20 39.58
C ILE A 10 -11.20 49.91 38.60
N PHE A 11 -10.38 50.92 38.26
CA PHE A 11 -9.25 50.74 37.35
C PHE A 11 -8.24 49.72 37.87
N VAL A 12 -7.92 49.76 39.17
CA VAL A 12 -7.03 48.78 39.82
C VAL A 12 -7.65 47.39 39.77
N ALA A 13 -8.92 47.23 40.12
CA ALA A 13 -9.60 45.95 40.09
C ALA A 13 -9.62 45.33 38.68
N VAL A 14 -9.91 46.13 37.66
CA VAL A 14 -9.92 45.71 36.26
C VAL A 14 -8.51 45.35 35.78
N SER A 15 -7.49 46.15 36.12
CA SER A 15 -6.09 45.88 35.77
C SER A 15 -5.62 44.54 36.36
N VAL A 16 -5.92 44.27 37.63
CA VAL A 16 -5.59 43.00 38.30
C VAL A 16 -6.32 41.83 37.63
N TYR A 17 -7.61 41.98 37.33
CA TYR A 17 -8.37 40.95 36.62
C TYR A 17 -7.78 40.60 35.26
N PHE A 18 -7.48 41.62 34.43
CA PHE A 18 -6.88 41.40 33.11
C PHE A 18 -5.47 40.82 33.21
N TYR A 19 -4.69 41.19 34.22
CA TYR A 19 -3.37 40.60 34.46
C TYR A 19 -3.48 39.08 34.67
N PHE A 20 -4.26 38.63 35.65
CA PHE A 20 -4.45 37.19 35.90
C PHE A 20 -5.07 36.46 34.72
N ARG A 21 -6.01 37.11 34.01
CA ARG A 21 -6.61 36.53 32.79
C ARG A 21 -5.56 36.32 31.71
N SER A 22 -4.66 37.28 31.51
CA SER A 22 -3.59 37.20 30.51
C SER A 22 -2.55 36.14 30.86
N GLU A 23 -2.18 36.02 32.14
CA GLU A 23 -1.24 35.01 32.63
C GLU A 23 -1.80 33.60 32.41
N ARG A 24 -3.07 33.37 32.73
CA ARG A 24 -3.74 32.09 32.46
C ARG A 24 -3.74 31.75 30.96
N LEU A 25 -4.07 32.73 30.11
CA LEU A 25 -4.06 32.54 28.65
C LEU A 25 -2.65 32.24 28.12
N GLN A 26 -1.62 32.88 28.66
CA GLN A 26 -0.23 32.61 28.31
C GLN A 26 0.18 31.18 28.69
N HIS A 27 -0.18 30.72 29.89
CA HIS A 27 0.05 29.34 30.31
C HIS A 27 -0.66 28.33 29.40
N ASP A 28 -1.94 28.57 29.09
CA ASP A 28 -2.73 27.71 28.20
C ASP A 28 -2.10 27.66 26.80
N LEU A 29 -1.66 28.79 26.25
CA LEU A 29 -0.99 28.84 24.94
C LEU A 29 0.35 28.10 24.93
N VAL A 30 1.16 28.26 25.98
CA VAL A 30 2.44 27.54 26.10
C VAL A 30 2.19 26.04 26.18
N GLN A 31 1.19 25.62 26.95
CA GLN A 31 0.80 24.22 27.07
C GLN A 31 0.31 23.67 25.72
N GLN A 32 -0.61 24.37 25.06
CA GLN A 32 -1.14 23.96 23.76
C GLN A 32 -0.05 23.89 22.69
N LYS A 33 0.92 24.81 22.70
CA LYS A 33 2.06 24.78 21.78
C LYS A 33 2.93 23.54 22.00
N ARG A 34 3.19 23.17 23.25
CA ARG A 34 3.92 21.93 23.60
C ARG A 34 3.16 20.70 23.15
N ASP A 35 1.86 20.65 23.41
CA ASP A 35 1.01 19.50 23.07
C ASP A 35 0.89 19.34 21.55
N THR A 36 0.78 20.44 20.81
CA THR A 36 0.78 20.44 19.34
C THR A 36 2.12 19.95 18.78
N ALA A 37 3.24 20.43 19.34
CA ALA A 37 4.58 20.00 18.91
C ALA A 37 4.79 18.50 19.17
N GLN A 38 4.37 18.01 20.33
CA GLN A 38 4.45 16.60 20.68
C GLN A 38 3.54 15.76 19.77
N THR A 39 2.30 16.18 19.55
CA THR A 39 1.34 15.51 18.65
C THR A 39 1.90 15.41 17.24
N ARG A 40 2.49 16.50 16.71
CA ARG A 40 3.13 16.50 15.39
C ARG A 40 4.30 15.51 15.31
N LYS A 41 5.12 15.43 16.36
CA LYS A 41 6.23 14.47 16.44
C LYS A 41 5.71 13.03 16.43
N SER A 42 4.71 12.72 17.25
CA SER A 42 4.09 11.39 17.30
C SER A 42 3.43 11.00 15.98
N HIS A 43 2.70 11.92 15.33
CA HIS A 43 2.14 11.68 14.00
C HIS A 43 3.21 11.38 12.95
N LYS A 44 4.31 12.13 12.96
CA LYS A 44 5.42 11.86 12.04
C LYS A 44 6.02 10.48 12.29
N GLN A 45 6.29 10.12 13.54
CA GLN A 45 6.83 8.80 13.88
C GLN A 45 5.89 7.67 13.45
N LEU A 46 4.57 7.84 13.62
CA LEU A 46 3.60 6.87 13.16
C LEU A 46 3.59 6.77 11.63
N ALA A 47 3.60 7.89 10.91
CA ALA A 47 3.66 7.90 9.45
C ALA A 47 4.93 7.23 8.92
N ASP A 48 6.09 7.50 9.53
CA ASP A 48 7.37 6.87 9.19
C ASP A 48 7.33 5.34 9.42
N THR A 49 6.69 4.91 10.52
CA THR A 49 6.50 3.48 10.82
C THR A 49 5.61 2.79 9.79
N VAL A 50 4.48 3.41 9.45
CA VAL A 50 3.55 2.90 8.43
C VAL A 50 4.23 2.81 7.06
N ALA A 51 5.02 3.83 6.68
CA ALA A 51 5.79 3.83 5.45
C ALA A 51 6.84 2.70 5.42
N SER A 52 7.51 2.45 6.55
CA SER A 52 8.46 1.35 6.69
C SER A 52 7.77 -0.02 6.53
N ILE A 53 6.59 -0.20 7.11
CA ILE A 53 5.78 -1.41 6.93
C ILE A 53 5.43 -1.61 5.45
N GLY A 54 4.96 -0.55 4.77
CA GLY A 54 4.63 -0.61 3.35
C GLY A 54 5.84 -1.00 2.49
N ALA A 55 7.03 -0.45 2.79
CA ALA A 55 8.27 -0.81 2.10
C ALA A 55 8.67 -2.27 2.31
N LYS A 56 8.57 -2.78 3.55
CA LYS A 56 8.85 -4.19 3.85
C LYS A 56 7.87 -5.15 3.20
N GLN A 57 6.58 -4.81 3.18
CA GLN A 57 5.60 -5.60 2.46
C GLN A 57 5.86 -5.61 0.95
N GLN A 58 6.28 -4.49 0.36
CA GLN A 58 6.70 -4.45 -1.04
C GLN A 58 7.87 -5.41 -1.32
N GLU A 59 8.89 -5.46 -0.45
CA GLU A 59 10.01 -6.41 -0.58
C GLU A 59 9.49 -7.86 -0.63
N PHE A 60 8.60 -8.23 0.29
CA PHE A 60 8.00 -9.58 0.32
C PHE A 60 7.17 -9.89 -0.92
N PHE A 61 6.32 -8.96 -1.36
CA PHE A 61 5.51 -9.15 -2.55
C PHE A 61 6.35 -9.22 -3.81
N THR A 62 7.40 -8.42 -3.92
CA THR A 62 8.34 -8.45 -5.05
C THR A 62 9.06 -9.79 -5.12
N PHE A 63 9.54 -10.30 -3.98
CA PHE A 63 10.16 -11.61 -3.90
C PHE A 63 9.21 -12.74 -4.32
N ARG A 64 7.99 -12.77 -3.78
CA ARG A 64 6.96 -13.76 -4.14
C ARG A 64 6.58 -13.67 -5.61
N TYR A 65 6.38 -12.46 -6.12
CA TYR A 65 6.06 -12.19 -7.50
C TYR A 65 7.14 -12.73 -8.45
N ASN A 66 8.41 -12.45 -8.17
CA ASN A 66 9.52 -12.94 -9.01
C ASN A 66 9.58 -14.46 -9.04
N LYS A 67 9.42 -15.14 -7.89
CA LYS A 67 9.33 -16.61 -7.84
C LYS A 67 8.20 -17.16 -8.70
N VAL A 68 7.00 -16.58 -8.57
CA VAL A 68 5.82 -16.98 -9.35
C VAL A 68 6.06 -16.76 -10.84
N LYS A 69 6.66 -15.62 -11.20
CA LYS A 69 6.98 -15.27 -12.59
C LYS A 69 7.98 -16.28 -13.20
N GLU A 70 9.07 -16.58 -12.51
CA GLU A 70 10.08 -17.55 -12.95
C GLU A 70 9.48 -18.95 -13.14
N GLU A 71 8.63 -19.39 -12.22
CA GLU A 71 7.95 -20.68 -12.37
C GLU A 71 6.93 -20.67 -13.52
N ALA A 72 6.19 -19.57 -13.71
CA ALA A 72 5.23 -19.42 -14.80
C ALA A 72 5.90 -19.42 -16.17
N GLU A 73 7.08 -18.82 -16.31
CA GLU A 73 7.90 -18.87 -17.53
C GLU A 73 8.25 -20.30 -17.95
N ARG A 74 8.40 -21.21 -16.98
CA ARG A 74 8.73 -22.62 -17.23
C ARG A 74 7.51 -23.50 -17.44
N LYS A 75 6.37 -23.18 -16.81
CA LYS A 75 5.19 -24.06 -16.73
C LYS A 75 4.02 -23.64 -17.61
N SER A 76 3.72 -22.34 -17.72
CA SER A 76 2.50 -21.87 -18.40
C SER A 76 2.56 -20.42 -18.86
N PRO A 77 2.47 -20.15 -20.18
CA PRO A 77 2.41 -18.80 -20.70
C PRO A 77 1.12 -18.05 -20.31
N ALA A 78 0.02 -18.76 -20.03
CA ALA A 78 -1.23 -18.16 -19.59
C ALA A 78 -1.09 -17.51 -18.20
N ILE A 79 -0.54 -18.26 -17.24
CA ILE A 79 -0.28 -17.75 -15.88
C ILE A 79 0.74 -16.61 -15.94
N LEU A 80 1.78 -16.73 -16.78
CA LEU A 80 2.76 -15.66 -16.96
C LEU A 80 2.11 -14.34 -17.40
N SER A 81 1.09 -14.42 -18.26
CA SER A 81 0.35 -13.23 -18.71
C SER A 81 -0.45 -12.59 -17.57
N ASP A 82 -1.08 -13.39 -16.71
CA ASP A 82 -1.82 -12.93 -15.54
C ASP A 82 -0.91 -12.30 -14.50
N VAL A 83 0.25 -12.92 -14.24
CA VAL A 83 1.29 -12.40 -13.36
C VAL A 83 1.79 -11.05 -13.88
N LYS A 84 2.10 -10.93 -15.17
CA LYS A 84 2.54 -9.64 -15.75
C LYS A 84 1.51 -8.53 -15.59
N ARG A 85 0.20 -8.84 -15.64
CA ARG A 85 -0.88 -7.85 -15.44
C ARG A 85 -0.89 -7.25 -14.03
N ILE A 86 -0.46 -8.00 -13.01
CA ILE A 86 -0.42 -7.48 -11.63
C ILE A 86 0.89 -6.75 -11.29
N SER A 87 1.88 -6.75 -12.20
CA SER A 87 3.19 -6.13 -11.98
C SER A 87 3.14 -4.68 -11.52
N PRO A 88 2.30 -3.77 -12.07
CA PRO A 88 2.28 -2.38 -11.64
C PRO A 88 1.89 -2.20 -10.17
N LEU A 89 1.07 -3.10 -9.62
CA LEU A 89 0.70 -3.09 -8.21
C LEU A 89 1.83 -3.57 -7.30
N VAL A 90 2.60 -4.57 -7.73
CA VAL A 90 3.74 -5.09 -6.98
C VAL A 90 4.87 -4.06 -6.93
N THR A 91 5.24 -3.51 -8.09
CA THR A 91 6.36 -2.56 -8.22
C THR A 91 6.09 -1.25 -7.47
N ASN A 92 4.82 -0.82 -7.39
CA ASN A 92 4.43 0.43 -6.74
C ASN A 92 3.68 0.20 -5.42
N TYR A 93 3.84 -0.98 -4.81
CA TYR A 93 3.07 -1.40 -3.64
C TYR A 93 3.15 -0.37 -2.51
N ALA A 94 4.36 0.04 -2.11
CA ALA A 94 4.55 0.97 -0.99
C ALA A 94 3.92 2.33 -1.27
N ALA A 95 3.93 2.80 -2.51
CA ALA A 95 3.33 4.07 -2.87
C ALA A 95 1.79 4.00 -2.80
N ILE A 96 1.18 2.93 -3.34
CA ILE A 96 -0.27 2.70 -3.25
C ILE A 96 -0.70 2.50 -1.79
N PHE A 97 0.08 1.72 -1.02
CA PHE A 97 -0.12 1.50 0.41
C PHE A 97 -0.12 2.82 1.18
N ASN A 98 0.90 3.66 0.98
CA ASN A 98 1.03 4.94 1.67
C ASN A 98 -0.09 5.91 1.27
N ALA A 99 -0.51 5.93 0.00
CA ALA A 99 -1.66 6.71 -0.43
C ALA A 99 -2.95 6.27 0.29
N CYS A 100 -3.19 4.95 0.38
CA CYS A 100 -4.35 4.38 1.07
C CYS A 100 -4.29 4.56 2.60
N ALA A 101 -3.10 4.64 3.19
CA ALA A 101 -2.92 4.92 4.60
C ALA A 101 -3.12 6.41 4.93
N GLY A 102 -2.75 7.30 4.00
CA GLY A 102 -2.87 8.75 4.16
C GLY A 102 -4.25 9.32 3.83
N GLY A 103 -5.08 8.61 3.05
CA GLY A 103 -6.37 9.11 2.60
C GLY A 103 -7.40 8.02 2.32
N LYS A 104 -8.68 8.39 2.41
CA LYS A 104 -9.79 7.51 2.00
C LYS A 104 -9.84 7.40 0.48
N GLU A 105 -10.28 6.24 -0.01
CA GLU A 105 -10.64 6.04 -1.42
C GLU A 105 -9.48 6.22 -2.43
N GLN A 106 -8.23 6.03 -1.98
CA GLN A 106 -7.04 6.28 -2.78
C GLN A 106 -6.60 5.10 -3.65
N LEU A 107 -7.06 3.87 -3.40
CA LEU A 107 -6.57 2.68 -4.12
C LEU A 107 -6.77 2.82 -5.64
N LYS A 108 -8.00 3.08 -6.08
CA LYS A 108 -8.34 3.18 -7.51
C LYS A 108 -7.62 4.31 -8.23
N PRO A 109 -7.67 5.59 -7.78
CA PRO A 109 -7.00 6.68 -8.48
C PRO A 109 -5.48 6.50 -8.51
N THR A 110 -4.87 6.07 -7.39
CA THR A 110 -3.42 5.86 -7.34
C THR A 110 -2.98 4.69 -8.22
N ALA A 111 -3.71 3.56 -8.19
CA ALA A 111 -3.42 2.43 -9.08
C ALA A 111 -3.56 2.84 -10.55
N GLN A 112 -4.62 3.56 -10.93
CA GLN A 112 -4.82 4.03 -12.30
C GLN A 112 -3.60 4.80 -12.82
N THR A 113 -3.06 5.73 -12.03
CA THR A 113 -1.84 6.47 -12.38
C THR A 113 -0.67 5.52 -12.68
N TYR A 114 -0.43 4.52 -11.81
CA TYR A 114 0.68 3.59 -12.01
C TYR A 114 0.49 2.64 -13.19
N PHE A 115 -0.74 2.22 -13.47
CA PHE A 115 -1.04 1.39 -14.63
C PHE A 115 -0.86 2.16 -15.94
N GLU A 116 -1.42 3.37 -16.05
CA GLU A 116 -1.32 4.18 -17.26
C GLU A 116 0.13 4.64 -17.53
N ASN A 117 0.89 4.94 -16.48
CA ASN A 117 2.32 5.24 -16.61
C ASN A 117 3.16 4.03 -17.04
N HIS A 118 2.71 2.80 -16.72
CA HIS A 118 3.39 1.58 -17.14
C HIS A 118 3.14 1.27 -18.62
N LYS A 119 1.86 1.30 -19.03
CA LYS A 119 1.44 1.12 -20.42
C LYS A 119 0.05 1.75 -20.62
N PRO A 120 -0.14 2.58 -21.65
CA PRO A 120 -1.46 3.13 -21.97
C PRO A 120 -2.52 2.03 -22.13
N GLY A 121 -3.65 2.18 -21.44
CA GLY A 121 -4.76 1.22 -21.44
C GLY A 121 -4.59 0.02 -20.52
N ALA A 122 -3.44 -0.14 -19.85
CA ALA A 122 -3.20 -1.26 -18.93
C ALA A 122 -4.16 -1.25 -17.74
N TYR A 123 -4.68 -0.08 -17.34
CA TYR A 123 -5.67 -0.01 -16.27
C TYR A 123 -6.99 -0.66 -16.68
N LYS A 124 -7.46 -0.41 -17.91
CA LYS A 124 -8.69 -1.03 -18.44
C LYS A 124 -8.53 -2.55 -18.58
N ASP A 125 -7.37 -3.00 -19.04
CA ASP A 125 -7.04 -4.43 -19.11
C ASP A 125 -7.06 -5.08 -17.72
N PHE A 126 -6.50 -4.39 -16.72
CA PHE A 126 -6.54 -4.84 -15.32
C PHE A 126 -7.96 -4.86 -14.75
N LEU A 127 -8.79 -3.86 -15.02
CA LEU A 127 -10.18 -3.84 -14.57
C LEU A 127 -10.99 -5.00 -15.17
N THR A 128 -10.77 -5.31 -16.44
CA THR A 128 -11.40 -6.45 -17.12
C THR A 128 -10.94 -7.76 -16.48
N TYR A 129 -9.64 -7.87 -16.20
CA TYR A 129 -9.05 -9.01 -15.50
C TYR A 129 -9.67 -9.20 -14.10
N ILE A 130 -9.76 -8.15 -13.28
CA ILE A 130 -10.36 -8.22 -11.93
C ILE A 130 -11.85 -8.57 -11.99
N SER A 131 -12.57 -8.04 -12.97
CA SER A 131 -14.01 -8.30 -13.12
C SER A 131 -14.31 -9.75 -13.48
N GLY A 132 -13.36 -10.43 -14.13
CA GLY A 132 -13.44 -11.87 -14.44
C GLY A 132 -13.02 -12.80 -13.30
N ARG A 133 -12.55 -12.26 -12.17
CA ARG A 133 -12.13 -13.05 -11.00
C ARG A 133 -13.32 -13.38 -10.09
N GLU A 134 -13.05 -14.18 -9.07
CA GLU A 134 -14.07 -14.51 -8.07
C GLU A 134 -14.64 -13.25 -7.39
N LYS A 135 -15.91 -13.34 -6.98
CA LYS A 135 -16.64 -12.22 -6.37
C LYS A 135 -15.90 -11.61 -5.18
N HIS A 136 -15.16 -12.41 -4.42
CA HIS A 136 -14.42 -11.95 -3.24
C HIS A 136 -13.25 -11.03 -3.64
N VAL A 137 -12.50 -11.35 -4.71
CA VAL A 137 -11.41 -10.52 -5.25
C VAL A 137 -11.96 -9.19 -5.80
N ALA A 138 -13.05 -9.24 -6.56
CA ALA A 138 -13.70 -8.04 -7.08
C ALA A 138 -14.21 -7.11 -5.96
N ARG A 139 -14.68 -7.67 -4.84
CA ARG A 139 -15.06 -6.90 -3.64
C ARG A 139 -13.86 -6.23 -2.98
N MET A 140 -12.72 -6.92 -2.86
CA MET A 140 -11.49 -6.34 -2.30
C MET A 140 -11.05 -5.11 -3.11
N TRP A 141 -11.07 -5.20 -4.43
CA TRP A 141 -10.83 -4.04 -5.31
C TRP A 141 -11.88 -2.93 -5.13
N SER A 142 -13.16 -3.31 -5.06
CA SER A 142 -14.26 -2.35 -4.94
C SER A 142 -14.23 -1.55 -3.65
N SER A 143 -13.68 -2.11 -2.57
CA SER A 143 -13.61 -1.48 -1.24
C SER A 143 -12.77 -0.20 -1.19
N ASN A 144 -11.87 -0.01 -2.17
CA ASN A 144 -11.10 1.22 -2.39
C ASN A 144 -10.36 1.74 -1.14
N ASN A 145 -9.84 0.86 -0.28
CA ASN A 145 -9.16 1.25 0.95
C ASN A 145 -7.91 0.39 1.21
N LEU A 146 -7.15 0.73 2.24
CA LEU A 146 -5.90 0.05 2.60
C LEU A 146 -6.09 -1.46 2.84
N SER A 147 -7.10 -1.83 3.63
CA SER A 147 -7.39 -3.23 3.94
C SER A 147 -7.76 -4.01 2.67
N GLY A 148 -8.54 -3.39 1.79
CA GLY A 148 -8.89 -3.90 0.47
C GLY A 148 -7.67 -4.15 -0.38
N PHE A 149 -6.77 -3.18 -0.46
CA PHE A 149 -5.53 -3.29 -1.22
C PHE A 149 -4.63 -4.42 -0.72
N MET A 150 -4.39 -4.49 0.60
CA MET A 150 -3.60 -5.56 1.20
C MET A 150 -4.18 -6.94 0.90
N SER A 151 -5.49 -7.10 1.08
CA SER A 151 -6.19 -8.37 0.85
C SER A 151 -6.19 -8.76 -0.62
N LEU A 152 -6.36 -7.78 -1.51
CA LEU A 152 -6.32 -7.97 -2.96
C LEU A 152 -4.95 -8.48 -3.40
N MET A 153 -3.86 -7.86 -2.94
CA MET A 153 -2.50 -8.27 -3.30
C MET A 153 -2.18 -9.69 -2.84
N GLU A 154 -2.59 -10.04 -1.62
CA GLU A 154 -2.41 -11.40 -1.11
C GLU A 154 -3.22 -12.42 -1.93
N SER A 155 -4.47 -12.11 -2.23
CA SER A 155 -5.35 -13.00 -2.99
C SER A 155 -4.84 -13.22 -4.41
N LEU A 156 -4.46 -12.14 -5.11
CA LEU A 156 -3.94 -12.22 -6.47
C LEU A 156 -2.69 -13.09 -6.55
N LEU A 157 -1.71 -12.88 -5.68
CA LEU A 157 -0.48 -13.68 -5.70
C LEU A 157 -0.72 -15.13 -5.26
N THR A 158 -1.57 -15.35 -4.27
CA THR A 158 -1.90 -16.70 -3.80
C THR A 158 -2.62 -17.51 -4.86
N GLU A 159 -3.55 -16.91 -5.61
CA GLU A 159 -4.22 -17.56 -6.74
C GLU A 159 -3.22 -18.01 -7.81
N GLN A 160 -2.25 -17.15 -8.18
CA GLN A 160 -1.22 -17.51 -9.17
C GLN A 160 -0.32 -18.65 -8.65
N GLN A 161 0.07 -18.61 -7.38
CA GLN A 161 0.85 -19.67 -6.74
C GLN A 161 0.11 -21.01 -6.74
N GLN A 162 -1.16 -21.00 -6.37
CA GLN A 162 -2.00 -22.20 -6.37
C GLN A 162 -2.23 -22.73 -7.78
N ALA A 163 -2.42 -21.85 -8.78
CA ALA A 163 -2.54 -22.26 -10.17
C ALA A 163 -1.27 -22.96 -10.66
N LEU A 164 -0.09 -22.44 -10.33
CA LEU A 164 1.19 -23.07 -10.69
C LEU A 164 1.45 -24.40 -9.97
N ALA A 165 0.98 -24.54 -8.73
CA ALA A 165 1.12 -25.78 -7.97
C ALA A 165 0.25 -26.91 -8.53
N LYS A 166 -0.91 -26.58 -9.14
CA LYS A 166 -1.82 -27.54 -9.77
C LYS A 166 -1.31 -28.05 -11.12
N ILE A 167 -0.40 -27.32 -11.78
CA ILE A 167 0.24 -27.78 -13.01
C ILE A 167 1.30 -28.82 -12.65
N LYS A 168 0.98 -30.11 -12.84
CA LYS A 168 1.96 -31.19 -12.73
C LYS A 168 3.09 -30.96 -13.73
N LEU A 169 4.33 -31.16 -13.29
CA LEU A 169 5.50 -31.19 -14.18
C LEU A 169 5.19 -32.16 -15.33
N VAL A 170 5.21 -31.68 -16.57
CA VAL A 170 5.32 -32.57 -17.73
C VAL A 170 6.62 -33.33 -17.50
N LYS A 171 6.52 -34.64 -17.22
CA LYS A 171 7.69 -35.53 -17.19
C LYS A 171 8.40 -35.31 -18.52
N LYS A 172 9.68 -34.91 -18.47
CA LYS A 172 10.56 -34.98 -19.63
C LYS A 172 10.57 -36.46 -20.02
N GLU A 173 9.89 -36.83 -21.09
CA GLU A 173 10.13 -38.13 -21.73
C GLU A 173 11.61 -38.13 -22.09
N GLU A 174 12.39 -38.93 -21.38
CA GLU A 174 13.69 -39.37 -21.85
C GLU A 174 13.43 -40.08 -23.17
N ALA A 175 13.92 -39.48 -24.25
CA ALA A 175 13.89 -40.10 -25.56
C ALA A 175 14.54 -41.49 -25.46
N PRO A 176 13.97 -42.53 -26.08
CA PRO A 176 14.61 -43.84 -26.09
C PRO A 176 15.95 -43.70 -26.82
N GLU A 177 17.02 -44.12 -26.16
CA GLU A 177 18.34 -44.22 -26.77
C GLU A 177 18.22 -45.08 -28.05
N GLU A 178 18.49 -44.46 -29.20
CA GLU A 178 18.70 -45.17 -30.45
C GLU A 178 19.87 -46.14 -30.28
N ASN A 179 19.55 -47.43 -30.14
CA ASN A 179 20.52 -48.51 -30.35
C ASN A 179 20.93 -48.51 -31.82
N ILE A 180 21.97 -47.75 -32.15
CA ILE A 180 22.67 -47.87 -33.42
C ILE A 180 23.69 -49.00 -33.28
N GLU A 181 23.25 -50.25 -33.49
CA GLU A 181 24.16 -51.37 -33.74
C GLU A 181 24.74 -51.24 -35.16
N PHE A 182 25.94 -50.67 -35.25
CA PHE A 182 26.79 -50.78 -36.43
C PHE A 182 27.33 -52.21 -36.53
N HIS A 183 26.65 -53.08 -37.27
CA HIS A 183 27.29 -54.29 -37.77
C HIS A 183 28.27 -53.92 -38.89
N LYS A 184 29.56 -53.97 -38.54
CA LYS A 184 30.71 -53.86 -39.44
C LYS A 184 30.65 -54.96 -40.50
N PHE A 185 30.81 -54.54 -41.75
CA PHE A 185 31.35 -55.40 -42.81
C PHE A 185 32.82 -55.72 -42.52
N ASN A 186 33.15 -57.01 -42.43
CA ASN A 186 34.27 -57.69 -43.10
C ASN A 186 34.27 -59.18 -42.75
#